data_AF-A0A2Z3IJB1-F1
#
_entry.id   AF-A0A2Z3IJB1-F1
#
_cell.length_a   1.000
_cell.length_b   1.000
_cell.length_c   1.000
_cell.angle_alpha   90.00
_cell.angle_beta   90.00
_cell.angle_gamma   90.00
#
_symmetry.space_group_name_H-M   'P 1'
#
loop_
_entity.id
_entity.type
_entity.pdbx_description
1 polymer ?
#
loop_
_entity_poly.entity_id
_entity_poly.type
_entity_poly.pdbx_seq_one_letter_code
_entity_poly.pdbx_strand_id
1 'polypeptide(L)'
;MTAPPETAEDFAGHVIFAICQASVTPSVGRRAHEQCMRALAMGATARLGFRHPGKADAIDRVWRERDRLFADYLASNDKLSFLANLPWIGPVTKRTLARRLGLMAAQEHRAVA
;
A
#
# COMPACT_ATOMS: atom_id res chain seq x y z
N MET A 1 -4.54 -9.10 14.20
CA MET A 1 -3.11 -9.13 13.81
C MET A 1 -3.09 -9.18 12.30
N THR A 2 -2.38 -8.27 11.62
CA THR A 2 -2.25 -8.34 10.15
C THR A 2 -1.00 -9.14 9.85
N ALA A 3 -1.14 -10.22 9.08
CA ALA A 3 -0.02 -11.04 8.64
C ALA A 3 0.88 -10.26 7.67
N PRO A 4 2.19 -10.57 7.60
CA PRO A 4 3.04 -10.03 6.54
C PRO A 4 2.48 -10.43 5.16
N PRO A 5 2.67 -9.60 4.12
CA PRO A 5 2.22 -9.94 2.77
C PRO A 5 3.00 -11.16 2.25
N GLU A 6 2.28 -12.13 1.71
CA GLU A 6 2.85 -13.37 1.17
C GLU A 6 3.08 -13.26 -0.34
N THR A 7 2.29 -12.42 -1.03
CA THR A 7 2.35 -12.23 -2.47
C THR A 7 2.54 -10.78 -2.88
N ALA A 8 2.95 -10.57 -4.14
CA ALA A 8 3.07 -9.24 -4.72
C ALA A 8 1.70 -8.55 -4.84
N GLU A 9 0.62 -9.29 -5.11
CA GLU A 9 -0.75 -8.77 -5.08
C GLU A 9 -1.14 -8.29 -3.68
N ASP A 10 -0.86 -9.05 -2.62
CA ASP A 10 -1.17 -8.67 -1.24
C ASP A 10 -0.42 -7.40 -0.84
N PHE A 11 0.88 -7.36 -1.14
CA PHE A 11 1.71 -6.20 -0.89
C PHE A 11 1.17 -4.95 -1.61
N ALA A 12 0.91 -5.04 -2.91
CA ALA A 12 0.33 -3.94 -3.68
C ALA A 12 -1.04 -3.53 -3.13
N GLY A 13 -1.89 -4.50 -2.76
CA GLY A 13 -3.19 -4.26 -2.15
C GLY A 13 -3.10 -3.42 -0.87
N HIS A 14 -2.11 -3.67 -0.01
CA HIS A 14 -1.86 -2.86 1.18
C HIS A 14 -1.37 -1.44 0.86
N VAL A 15 -0.49 -1.29 -0.13
CA VAL A 15 0.00 0.04 -0.59
C VAL A 15 -1.17 0.85 -1.15
N ILE A 16 -1.95 0.27 -2.06
CA ILE A 16 -3.12 0.91 -2.69
C ILE A 16 -4.14 1.29 -1.61
N PHE A 17 -4.41 0.41 -0.65
CA PHE A 17 -5.30 0.73 0.47
C PHE A 17 -4.85 1.98 1.24
N ALA A 18 -3.55 2.11 1.50
CA ALA A 18 -3.00 3.27 2.20
C ALA A 18 -3.19 4.56 1.38
N ILE A 19 -2.97 4.51 0.05
CA ILE A 19 -3.25 5.63 -0.86
C ILE A 19 -4.75 5.99 -0.85
N CYS A 20 -5.62 4.97 -0.83
CA CYS A 20 -7.07 5.16 -0.86
C CYS A 20 -7.60 5.83 0.42
N GLN A 21 -7.05 5.49 1.57
CA GLN A 21 -7.43 6.08 2.86
C GLN A 21 -6.83 7.47 3.11
N ALA A 22 -5.84 7.90 2.32
CA ALA A 22 -5.22 9.19 2.51
C ALA A 22 -6.25 10.32 2.35
N SER A 23 -6.42 11.12 3.40
CA SER A 23 -7.26 12.33 3.44
C SER A 23 -8.77 12.09 3.27
N VAL A 24 -9.26 10.88 3.57
CA VAL A 24 -10.70 10.55 3.54
C VAL A 24 -11.11 9.74 4.78
N THR A 25 -12.40 9.59 5.01
CA THR A 25 -12.90 8.72 6.07
C THR A 25 -12.57 7.25 5.78
N PRO A 26 -12.44 6.38 6.81
CA PRO A 26 -12.14 4.97 6.60
C PRO A 26 -13.16 4.25 5.70
N SER A 27 -14.43 4.61 5.74
CA SER A 27 -15.49 4.03 4.90
C SER A 27 -15.32 4.40 3.43
N VAL A 28 -15.06 5.67 3.13
CA VAL A 28 -14.81 6.15 1.76
C VAL A 28 -13.55 5.50 1.20
N GLY A 29 -12.46 5.46 1.98
CA GLY A 29 -11.22 4.83 1.55
C GLY A 29 -11.35 3.33 1.27
N ARG A 30 -12.10 2.58 2.11
CA ARG A 30 -12.39 1.16 1.85
C ARG A 30 -13.15 0.94 0.55
N ARG A 31 -14.22 1.72 0.34
CA ARG A 31 -15.02 1.61 -0.89
C ARG A 31 -14.19 1.93 -2.14
N ALA A 32 -13.35 2.96 -2.07
CA ALA A 32 -12.48 3.33 -3.18
C ALA A 32 -11.43 2.23 -3.45
N HIS A 33 -10.85 1.63 -2.40
CA HIS A 33 -9.94 0.51 -2.51
C HIS A 33 -10.59 -0.69 -3.21
N GLU A 34 -11.78 -1.12 -2.77
CA GLU A 34 -12.52 -2.22 -3.38
C GLU A 34 -12.80 -1.98 -4.87
N GLN A 35 -13.20 -0.75 -5.24
CA GLN A 35 -13.43 -0.37 -6.63
C GLN A 35 -12.16 -0.42 -7.46
N CYS A 36 -11.03 0.06 -6.92
CA CYS A 36 -9.74 0.00 -7.60
C CYS A 36 -9.29 -1.45 -7.81
N MET A 37 -9.33 -2.28 -6.76
CA MET A 37 -8.90 -3.68 -6.86
C MET A 37 -9.72 -4.46 -7.90
N ARG A 38 -11.04 -4.21 -7.99
CA ARG A 38 -11.88 -4.80 -9.04
C ARG A 38 -11.47 -4.34 -10.43
N ALA A 39 -11.25 -3.05 -10.63
CA ALA A 39 -10.81 -2.52 -11.93
C ALA A 39 -9.47 -3.11 -12.35
N LEU A 40 -8.49 -3.11 -11.44
CA LEU A 40 -7.13 -3.59 -11.69
C LEU A 40 -7.09 -5.10 -11.95
N ALA A 41 -7.91 -5.90 -11.26
CA ALA A 41 -8.04 -7.34 -11.51
C ALA A 41 -8.59 -7.66 -12.91
N MET A 42 -9.37 -6.75 -13.50
CA MET A 42 -9.87 -6.85 -14.87
C MET A 42 -8.91 -6.23 -15.90
N GLY A 43 -7.71 -5.81 -15.49
CA GLY A 43 -6.74 -5.12 -16.37
C GLY A 43 -7.11 -3.67 -16.71
N ALA A 44 -8.06 -3.07 -16.00
CA ALA A 44 -8.45 -1.67 -16.17
C ALA A 44 -7.67 -0.73 -15.24
N THR A 45 -7.83 0.58 -15.46
CA THR A 45 -7.21 1.63 -14.65
C THR A 45 -7.97 1.91 -13.35
N ALA A 46 -7.24 2.28 -12.30
CA ALA A 46 -7.77 2.78 -11.03
C ALA A 46 -8.56 4.09 -11.16
N ARG A 47 -8.49 4.80 -12.30
CA ARG A 47 -9.34 5.98 -12.58
C ARG A 47 -10.84 5.68 -12.52
N LEU A 48 -11.24 4.41 -12.70
CA LEU A 48 -12.62 3.99 -12.52
C LEU A 48 -13.07 4.04 -11.05
N GLY A 49 -12.12 3.90 -10.09
CA GLY A 49 -12.36 4.00 -8.65
C GLY A 49 -11.95 5.33 -8.02
N PHE A 50 -11.09 6.12 -8.68
CA PHE A 50 -10.64 7.45 -8.22
C PHE A 50 -10.84 8.55 -9.24
N ARG A 51 -11.47 9.65 -8.81
CA ARG A 51 -11.54 10.91 -9.57
C ARG A 51 -10.29 11.78 -9.43
N HIS A 52 -9.36 11.42 -8.55
CA HIS A 52 -8.10 12.15 -8.36
C HIS A 52 -7.01 11.56 -9.27
N PRO A 53 -6.59 12.26 -10.34
CA PRO A 53 -5.71 11.70 -11.36
C PRO A 53 -4.35 11.25 -10.79
N GLY A 54 -3.70 12.08 -9.97
CA GLY A 54 -2.40 11.72 -9.38
C GLY A 54 -2.41 10.46 -8.49
N LYS A 55 -3.46 10.26 -7.69
CA LYS A 55 -3.64 9.04 -6.89
C LYS A 55 -3.92 7.83 -7.79
N ALA A 56 -4.75 7.99 -8.82
CA ALA A 56 -5.03 6.92 -9.77
C ALA A 56 -3.75 6.47 -10.49
N ASP A 57 -2.94 7.42 -10.99
CA ASP A 57 -1.68 7.12 -11.66
C ASP A 57 -0.67 6.43 -10.72
N ALA A 58 -0.62 6.84 -9.44
CA ALA A 58 0.19 6.16 -8.42
C ALA A 58 -0.28 4.72 -8.15
N ILE A 59 -1.60 4.50 -8.07
CA ILE A 59 -2.20 3.17 -7.89
C ILE A 59 -1.89 2.27 -9.08
N ASP A 60 -2.10 2.76 -10.31
CA ASP A 60 -1.81 2.02 -11.54
C ASP A 60 -0.33 1.64 -11.62
N ARG A 61 0.56 2.57 -11.23
CA ARG A 61 1.99 2.30 -11.16
C ARG A 61 2.32 1.20 -10.15
N VAL A 62 1.77 1.28 -8.93
CA VAL A 62 1.99 0.26 -7.89
C VAL A 62 1.51 -1.11 -8.36
N TRP A 63 0.35 -1.18 -9.01
CA TRP A 63 -0.20 -2.44 -9.50
C TRP A 63 0.64 -3.05 -10.63
N ARG A 64 1.04 -2.21 -11.59
CA ARG A 64 1.87 -2.64 -12.73
C ARG A 64 3.27 -3.09 -12.29
N GLU A 65 3.87 -2.43 -11.31
CA GLU A 65 5.23 -2.72 -10.83
C GLU A 65 5.24 -3.65 -9.60
N ARG A 66 4.11 -4.25 -9.22
CA ARG A 66 3.94 -4.95 -7.93
C ARG A 66 5.00 -6.01 -7.65
N ASP A 67 5.37 -6.82 -8.64
CA ASP A 67 6.36 -7.88 -8.49
C ASP A 67 7.74 -7.31 -8.14
N ARG A 68 8.17 -6.27 -8.87
CA ARG A 68 9.42 -5.55 -8.61
C ARG A 68 9.41 -4.90 -7.23
N LEU A 69 8.33 -4.17 -6.92
CA LEU A 69 8.21 -3.47 -5.64
C LEU A 69 8.19 -4.43 -4.46
N PHE A 70 7.58 -5.61 -4.62
CA PHE A 70 7.56 -6.63 -3.59
C PHE A 70 8.93 -7.29 -3.41
N ALA A 71 9.63 -7.61 -4.50
CA ALA A 71 11.00 -8.12 -4.44
C ALA A 71 11.94 -7.11 -3.75
N ASP A 72 11.88 -5.83 -4.12
CA ASP A 72 12.66 -4.76 -3.49
C ASP A 72 12.32 -4.62 -1.99
N TYR A 73 11.04 -4.75 -1.62
CA TYR A 73 10.59 -4.75 -0.22
C TYR A 73 11.16 -5.93 0.59
N LEU A 74 11.21 -7.13 0.00
CA LEU A 74 11.75 -8.32 0.63
C LEU A 74 13.27 -8.21 0.82
N ALA A 75 13.98 -7.69 -0.18
CA ALA A 75 15.43 -7.48 -0.14
C ALA A 75 15.87 -6.32 0.76
N SER A 76 14.95 -5.40 1.10
CA SER A 76 15.28 -4.23 1.91
C SER A 76 15.54 -4.57 3.38
N ASN A 77 16.73 -4.20 3.86
CA ASN A 77 17.09 -4.26 5.28
C ASN A 77 16.34 -3.21 6.13
N ASP A 78 15.98 -2.07 5.53
CA ASP A 78 15.18 -1.02 6.17
C ASP A 78 13.85 -0.85 5.42
N LYS A 79 12.90 -1.71 5.80
CA LYS A 79 11.56 -1.72 5.24
C LYS A 79 10.85 -0.38 5.40
N LEU A 80 11.04 0.35 6.50
CA LEU A 80 10.34 1.62 6.73
C LEU A 80 10.85 2.71 5.80
N SER A 81 12.16 2.79 5.57
CA SER A 81 12.74 3.70 4.59
C SER A 81 12.33 3.33 3.17
N PHE A 82 12.25 2.03 2.85
CA PHE A 82 11.72 1.58 1.56
C PHE A 82 10.27 2.05 1.34
N LEU A 83 9.38 1.89 2.33
CA LEU A 83 7.99 2.33 2.21
C LEU A 83 7.86 3.84 1.94
N ALA A 84 8.79 4.65 2.42
CA ALA A 84 8.80 6.11 2.20
C ALA A 84 9.10 6.49 0.73
N ASN A 85 9.73 5.59 -0.04
CA ASN A 85 10.07 5.82 -1.45
C ASN A 85 8.98 5.37 -2.42
N LEU A 86 7.90 4.76 -1.92
CA LEU A 86 6.80 4.30 -2.75
C LEU A 86 5.97 5.48 -3.28
N PRO A 87 5.36 5.34 -4.48
CA PRO A 87 4.52 6.38 -5.04
C PRO A 87 3.42 6.84 -4.08
N TRP A 88 3.31 8.16 -3.88
CA TRP A 88 2.26 8.79 -3.06
C TRP A 88 2.28 8.44 -1.56
N ILE A 89 3.36 7.81 -1.06
CA ILE A 89 3.49 7.47 0.35
C ILE A 89 4.24 8.59 1.10
N GLY A 90 3.48 9.47 1.76
CA GLY A 90 4.02 10.45 2.71
C GLY A 90 4.13 9.92 4.15
N PRO A 91 4.59 10.74 5.12
CA PRO A 91 4.82 10.31 6.51
C PRO A 91 3.60 9.67 7.20
N VAL A 92 2.41 10.23 7.00
CA VAL A 92 1.16 9.71 7.57
C VAL A 92 0.77 8.38 6.91
N THR A 93 0.77 8.34 5.57
CA THR A 93 0.44 7.14 4.79
C THR A 93 1.41 5.99 5.08
N LYS A 94 2.70 6.29 5.25
CA LYS A 94 3.74 5.33 5.64
C LYS A 94 3.40 4.64 6.95
N ARG A 95 2.98 5.40 7.97
CA ARG A 95 2.62 4.83 9.28
C ARG A 95 1.42 3.89 9.17
N THR A 96 0.41 4.26 8.38
CA THR A 96 -0.75 3.39 8.10
C THR A 96 -0.31 2.10 7.41
N LEU A 97 0.53 2.21 6.38
CA LEU A 97 1.05 1.06 5.64
C LEU A 97 1.91 0.15 6.51
N ALA A 98 2.84 0.70 7.28
CA ALA A 98 3.71 -0.04 8.19
C ALA A 98 2.90 -0.84 9.23
N ARG A 99 1.81 -0.27 9.77
CA ARG A 99 0.91 -0.99 10.68
C ARG A 99 0.20 -2.15 9.97
N ARG A 100 -0.25 -1.97 8.72
CA ARG A 100 -0.87 -3.03 7.95
C ARG A 100 0.11 -4.14 7.60
N LEU A 101 1.38 -3.82 7.37
CA LEU A 101 2.43 -4.80 7.08
C LEU A 101 3.01 -5.45 8.36
N GLY A 102 2.45 -5.19 9.54
CA GLY A 102 2.93 -5.76 10.81
C GLY A 102 4.25 -5.20 11.33
N LEU A 103 4.83 -4.18 10.67
CA LEU A 103 6.16 -3.64 11.00
C LEU A 103 6.20 -2.89 12.34
N MET A 104 5.07 -2.32 12.76
CA MET A 104 5.00 -1.56 14.02
C MET A 104 5.06 -2.48 15.25
N ALA A 105 4.39 -3.64 15.21
CA ALA A 105 4.44 -4.60 16.30
C ALA A 105 5.82 -5.29 16.41
N ALA A 106 6.49 -5.48 15.28
CA ALA A 106 7.86 -6.00 15.25
C ALA A 106 8.88 -5.04 15.89
N GLN A 107 8.69 -3.72 15.77
CA GLN A 107 9.55 -2.74 16.43
C GLN A 107 9.38 -2.75 17.96
N GLU A 108 8.16 -2.88 18.46
CA GLU A 108 7.89 -2.93 19.91
C GLU A 108 8.55 -4.16 20.55
N HIS A 109 8.54 -5.32 19.90
CA HIS A 109 9.23 -6.51 20.41
C HIS A 109 10.75 -6.37 20.41
N ARG A 110 11.33 -5.62 19.45
CA ARG A 110 12.78 -5.43 19.32
C ARG A 110 13.34 -4.35 20.24
N ALA A 111 12.51 -3.44 20.74
CA ALA A 111 12.91 -2.35 21.63
C ALA A 111 12.87 -2.74 23.13
N VAL A 112 12.33 -3.90 23.47
CA VAL A 112 12.16 -4.41 24.85
C VAL A 112 13.16 -5.54 25.17
N ALA A 113 14.02 -5.92 24.21
CA ALA A 113 15.08 -6.91 24.34
C ALA A 113 16.46 -6.24 24.39
#